data_AF-A0A3R6MWL3-F1
#
_entry.id   AF-A0A3R6MWL3-F1
#
_cell.length_a   1.000
_cell.length_b   1.000
_cell.length_c   1.000
_cell.angle_alpha   90.00
_cell.angle_beta   90.00
_cell.angle_gamma   90.00
#
_symmetry.space_group_name_H-M   'P 1'
#
loop_
_entity.id
_entity.type
_entity.pdbx_description
1 polymer ?
#
loop_
_entity_poly.entity_id
_entity_poly.type
_entity_poly.pdbx_seq_one_letter_code
_entity_poly.pdbx_strand_id
1 'polypeptide(L)'
;MKIIDMDEIAHNVYRIARFPDSVKESESLASADAFAISSEDIWYFIEFKNQKISKAKDCVTKKAFQNWYWIVDILYELKDKNNMQYNTFNYDNPIAFAKENVVYILVVSEEKNIVDADKMRKCLLAGQKFQSDYMRKLEKYIFKEAYIYTPELLENNFVKHFKY
;
A
#
# COMPACT_ATOMS: atom_id res chain seq x y z
N MET A 1 10.69 13.52 6.75
CA MET A 1 9.68 12.56 6.29
C MET A 1 8.35 13.32 6.16
N LYS A 2 7.87 13.63 4.95
CA LYS A 2 6.45 13.94 4.78
C LYS A 2 5.77 12.61 4.45
N ILE A 3 5.46 11.83 5.48
CA ILE A 3 4.51 10.72 5.31
C ILE A 3 3.17 11.39 5.05
N ILE A 4 2.54 11.06 3.92
CA ILE A 4 1.14 11.41 3.73
C ILE A 4 0.35 10.37 4.53
N ASP A 5 -0.22 10.82 5.64
CA ASP A 5 -1.23 10.02 6.35
C ASP A 5 -2.46 9.94 5.45
N MET A 6 -2.70 8.75 4.92
CA MET A 6 -3.81 8.52 4.03
C MET A 6 -5.13 8.51 4.81
N ASP A 7 -5.16 8.20 6.10
CA ASP A 7 -6.42 8.32 6.85
C ASP A 7 -6.84 9.78 7.05
N GLU A 8 -5.89 10.72 7.20
CA GLU A 8 -6.21 12.16 7.27
C GLU A 8 -6.67 12.75 5.93
N ILE A 9 -6.03 12.39 4.81
CA ILE A 9 -6.34 12.97 3.49
C ILE A 9 -7.42 12.17 2.73
N ALA A 10 -7.40 10.84 2.79
CA ALA A 10 -8.30 9.96 2.04
C ALA A 10 -9.68 9.90 2.65
N HIS A 11 -9.72 9.60 3.95
CA HIS A 11 -10.84 8.89 4.53
C HIS A 11 -12.07 9.80 4.61
N ASN A 12 -11.85 11.08 4.89
CA ASN A 12 -12.91 12.08 5.00
C ASN A 12 -13.11 12.88 3.70
N VAL A 13 -12.04 13.37 3.07
CA VAL A 13 -12.17 14.27 1.91
C VAL A 13 -12.75 13.56 0.69
N TYR A 14 -12.28 12.34 0.40
CA TYR A 14 -12.79 11.59 -0.75
C TYR A 14 -14.24 11.11 -0.55
N ARG A 15 -14.61 10.69 0.68
CA ARG A 15 -16.01 10.35 1.00
C ARG A 15 -16.91 11.55 0.76
N ILE A 16 -16.57 12.72 1.30
CA ILE A 16 -17.39 13.93 1.15
C ILE A 16 -17.52 14.34 -0.33
N ALA A 17 -16.46 14.16 -1.14
CA ALA A 17 -16.54 14.47 -2.58
C ALA A 17 -17.51 13.55 -3.35
N ARG A 18 -17.64 12.27 -2.94
CA ARG A 18 -18.48 11.27 -3.63
C ARG A 18 -19.87 11.08 -3.02
N PHE A 19 -19.97 11.27 -1.70
CA PHE A 19 -21.18 11.18 -0.89
C PHE A 19 -21.28 12.42 0.02
N PRO A 20 -21.57 13.60 -0.56
CA PRO A 20 -21.57 14.87 0.19
C PRO A 20 -22.56 14.90 1.34
N ASP A 21 -23.66 14.13 1.24
CA ASP A 21 -24.70 14.04 2.26
C ASP A 21 -24.41 12.99 3.34
N SER A 22 -23.29 12.25 3.24
CA SER A 22 -23.01 11.14 4.14
C SER A 22 -22.14 11.49 5.34
N VAL A 23 -22.65 11.14 6.51
CA VAL A 23 -21.94 11.16 7.79
C VAL A 23 -21.44 9.78 8.24
N LYS A 24 -21.61 8.73 7.41
CA LYS A 24 -21.25 7.35 7.78
C LYS A 24 -19.82 7.03 7.38
N GLU A 25 -18.95 6.77 8.36
CA GLU A 25 -17.57 6.34 8.11
C GLU A 25 -17.48 5.05 7.29
N SER A 26 -18.46 4.15 7.37
CA SER A 26 -18.49 2.91 6.59
C SER A 26 -18.56 3.11 5.07
N GLU A 27 -18.90 4.32 4.62
CA GLU A 27 -18.96 4.68 3.20
C GLU A 27 -17.63 5.22 2.67
N SER A 28 -16.65 5.43 3.56
CA SER A 28 -15.29 5.73 3.17
C SER A 28 -14.57 4.46 2.68
N LEU A 29 -13.68 4.63 1.69
CA LEU A 29 -12.80 3.55 1.27
C LEU A 29 -11.73 3.32 2.34
N ALA A 30 -11.39 2.05 2.55
CA ALA A 30 -10.35 1.69 3.49
C ALA A 30 -8.98 2.06 2.91
N SER A 31 -8.31 3.02 3.55
CA SER A 31 -7.00 3.50 3.14
C SER A 31 -5.88 2.59 3.67
N ALA A 32 -4.72 2.60 3.00
CA ALA A 32 -3.49 2.04 3.53
C ALA A 32 -2.95 3.01 4.57
N ASP A 33 -2.45 2.51 5.69
CA ASP A 33 -2.04 3.39 6.79
C ASP A 33 -0.92 4.38 6.37
N ALA A 34 -0.11 4.07 5.35
CA ALA A 34 0.77 5.04 4.73
C ALA A 34 0.94 4.85 3.21
N PHE A 35 1.18 5.97 2.52
CA PHE A 35 1.58 6.02 1.12
C PHE A 35 2.82 6.90 0.94
N ALA A 36 3.80 6.41 0.17
CA ALA A 36 5.03 7.13 -0.12
C ALA A 36 5.48 6.93 -1.57
N ILE A 37 6.17 7.92 -2.13
CA ILE A 37 6.81 7.84 -3.45
C ILE A 37 8.30 8.10 -3.22
N SER A 38 9.17 7.22 -3.73
CA SER A 38 10.62 7.40 -3.63
C SER A 38 11.17 8.32 -4.70
N SER A 39 12.45 8.71 -4.57
CA SER A 39 13.22 9.46 -5.58
C SER A 39 13.33 8.76 -6.94
N GLU A 40 13.02 7.46 -6.99
CA GLU A 40 13.03 6.63 -8.20
C GLU A 40 11.60 6.38 -8.73
N ASP A 41 10.62 7.17 -8.29
CA ASP A 41 9.21 7.07 -8.67
C ASP A 41 8.57 5.71 -8.32
N ILE A 42 9.10 5.00 -7.33
CA ILE A 42 8.46 3.78 -6.80
C ILE A 42 7.44 4.17 -5.73
N TRP A 43 6.23 3.68 -5.89
CA TRP A 43 5.06 3.97 -5.05
C TRP A 43 4.90 2.85 -4.03
N TYR A 44 4.81 3.21 -2.76
CA TYR A 44 4.74 2.26 -1.65
C TYR A 44 3.40 2.43 -0.93
N PHE A 45 2.60 1.37 -0.92
CA PHE A 45 1.50 1.22 0.03
C PHE A 45 1.99 0.43 1.24
N ILE A 46 1.83 0.98 2.43
CA ILE A 46 2.27 0.34 3.68
C ILE A 46 1.06 0.18 4.58
N GLU A 47 0.78 -1.06 4.98
CA GLU A 47 -0.37 -1.42 5.82
C GLU A 47 0.11 -2.12 7.09
N PHE A 48 -0.31 -1.64 8.25
CA PHE A 48 -0.03 -2.24 9.55
C PHE A 48 -1.20 -3.13 10.00
N LYS A 49 -0.85 -4.33 10.46
CA LYS A 49 -1.81 -5.30 11.02
C LYS A 49 -1.33 -5.87 12.34
N ASN A 50 -2.05 -5.52 13.39
CA ASN A 50 -1.88 -6.12 14.71
C ASN A 50 -2.63 -7.47 14.84
N GLN A 51 -2.43 -8.39 13.90
CA GLN A 51 -3.04 -9.73 13.92
C GLN A 51 -2.15 -10.78 13.24
N LYS A 52 -2.56 -12.05 13.30
CA LYS A 52 -1.87 -13.14 12.61
C LYS A 52 -1.99 -12.98 11.09
N ILE A 53 -0.90 -13.23 10.34
CA ILE A 53 -0.86 -13.19 8.87
C ILE A 53 -1.98 -14.04 8.27
N SER A 54 -2.25 -15.22 8.85
CA SER A 54 -3.29 -16.16 8.40
C SER A 54 -4.71 -15.60 8.52
N LYS A 55 -4.94 -14.63 9.40
CA LYS A 55 -6.24 -13.96 9.58
C LYS A 55 -6.35 -12.64 8.79
N ALA A 56 -5.28 -12.20 8.13
CA ALA A 56 -5.24 -10.90 7.47
C ALA A 56 -5.60 -10.94 5.98
N LYS A 57 -5.74 -12.12 5.38
CA LYS A 57 -5.92 -12.29 3.94
C LYS A 57 -7.02 -11.40 3.36
N ASP A 58 -8.25 -11.51 3.86
CA ASP A 58 -9.41 -10.88 3.22
C ASP A 58 -9.36 -9.36 3.41
N CYS A 59 -9.01 -8.88 4.61
CA CYS A 59 -8.89 -7.44 4.86
C CYS A 59 -7.74 -6.80 4.08
N VAL A 60 -6.57 -7.47 4.00
CA VAL A 60 -5.40 -6.95 3.27
C VAL A 60 -5.65 -6.93 1.78
N THR A 61 -6.18 -8.02 1.22
CA THR A 61 -6.46 -8.11 -0.23
C THR A 61 -7.48 -7.06 -0.64
N LYS A 62 -8.56 -6.90 0.14
CA LYS A 62 -9.58 -5.88 -0.13
C LYS A 62 -8.99 -4.47 -0.07
N LYS A 63 -8.24 -4.13 0.98
CA LYS A 63 -7.58 -2.82 1.12
C LYS A 63 -6.60 -2.55 -0.02
N ALA A 64 -5.80 -3.53 -0.43
CA ALA A 64 -4.85 -3.38 -1.53
C ALA A 64 -5.53 -2.91 -2.84
N PHE A 65 -6.59 -3.60 -3.25
CA PHE A 65 -7.34 -3.22 -4.46
C PHE A 65 -8.08 -1.89 -4.29
N GLN A 66 -8.65 -1.62 -3.11
CA GLN A 66 -9.34 -0.35 -2.84
C GLN A 66 -8.38 0.85 -2.90
N ASN A 67 -7.19 0.73 -2.31
CA ASN A 67 -6.17 1.77 -2.36
C ASN A 67 -5.71 2.06 -3.78
N TRP A 68 -5.49 1.02 -4.58
CA TRP A 68 -5.12 1.20 -5.97
C TRP A 68 -6.22 1.87 -6.79
N TYR A 69 -7.46 1.37 -6.67
CA TYR A 69 -8.61 1.99 -7.34
C TYR A 69 -8.73 3.47 -6.97
N TRP A 70 -8.59 3.77 -5.68
CA TRP A 70 -8.77 5.10 -5.15
C TRP A 70 -7.71 6.09 -5.65
N ILE A 71 -6.43 5.71 -5.64
CA ILE A 71 -5.38 6.61 -6.13
C ILE A 71 -5.53 6.86 -7.63
N VAL A 72 -5.92 5.83 -8.40
CA VAL A 72 -6.17 5.97 -9.84
C VAL A 72 -7.31 6.94 -10.09
N ASP A 73 -8.43 6.78 -9.39
CA ASP A 73 -9.59 7.66 -9.52
C ASP A 73 -9.24 9.13 -9.22
N ILE A 74 -8.51 9.39 -8.12
CA ILE A 74 -8.03 10.74 -7.79
C ILE A 74 -7.16 11.32 -8.92
N LEU A 75 -6.24 10.53 -9.47
CA LEU A 75 -5.33 11.01 -10.52
C LEU A 75 -6.10 11.40 -11.78
N TYR A 76 -7.12 10.63 -12.16
CA TYR A 76 -8.00 10.99 -13.27
C TYR A 76 -8.82 12.23 -12.96
N GLU A 77 -9.38 12.37 -11.75
CA GLU A 77 -10.11 13.57 -11.37
C GLU A 77 -9.22 14.83 -11.41
N LEU A 78 -8.00 14.75 -10.90
CA LEU A 78 -7.03 15.86 -10.95
C LEU A 78 -6.67 16.24 -12.39
N LYS A 79 -6.51 15.25 -13.27
CA LYS A 79 -6.26 15.48 -14.69
C LYS A 79 -7.45 16.16 -15.36
N ASP A 80 -8.65 15.61 -15.18
CA ASP A 80 -9.82 16.02 -15.96
C ASP A 80 -10.44 17.33 -15.44
N LYS A 81 -10.42 17.58 -14.13
CA LYS A 81 -11.05 18.75 -13.50
C LYS A 81 -10.07 19.90 -13.26
N ASN A 82 -8.82 19.58 -12.92
CA ASN A 82 -7.84 20.59 -12.51
C ASN A 82 -6.73 20.81 -13.55
N ASN A 83 -6.75 20.05 -14.66
CA ASN A 83 -5.69 20.03 -15.67
C ASN A 83 -4.30 19.77 -15.06
N MET A 84 -4.25 19.00 -13.97
CA MET A 84 -3.04 18.63 -13.25
C MET A 84 -2.73 17.16 -13.51
N GLN A 85 -1.58 16.88 -14.13
CA GLN A 85 -1.13 15.52 -14.42
C GLN A 85 0.09 15.15 -13.60
N TYR A 86 0.13 13.90 -13.14
CA TYR A 86 1.33 13.34 -12.53
C TYR A 86 2.16 12.69 -13.64
N ASN A 87 3.27 13.33 -14.02
CA ASN A 87 4.01 13.00 -15.26
C ASN A 87 4.50 11.55 -15.35
N THR A 88 4.72 10.90 -14.21
CA THR A 88 5.25 9.53 -14.17
C THR A 88 4.15 8.48 -14.18
N PHE A 89 2.90 8.84 -13.91
CA PHE A 89 1.76 7.92 -13.93
C PHE A 89 1.27 7.64 -15.35
N ASN A 90 1.05 6.37 -15.67
CA ASN A 90 0.52 5.96 -16.98
C ASN A 90 -1.01 6.03 -17.00
N TYR A 91 -1.56 7.13 -17.51
CA TYR A 91 -3.00 7.32 -17.69
C TYR A 91 -3.62 6.46 -18.80
N ASP A 92 -2.85 5.87 -19.70
CA ASP A 92 -3.38 4.97 -20.73
C ASP A 92 -3.50 3.53 -20.20
N ASN A 93 -2.61 3.15 -19.28
CA ASN A 93 -2.63 1.84 -18.65
C ASN A 93 -2.17 1.88 -17.19
N PRO A 94 -3.08 2.22 -16.25
CA PRO A 94 -2.77 2.25 -14.82
C PRO A 94 -2.28 0.90 -14.29
N ILE A 95 -2.81 -0.21 -14.82
CA ILE A 95 -2.44 -1.55 -14.34
C ILE A 95 -0.98 -1.86 -14.71
N ALA A 96 -0.53 -1.52 -15.91
CA ALA A 96 0.88 -1.65 -16.29
C ALA A 96 1.77 -0.80 -15.38
N PHE A 97 1.36 0.44 -15.08
CA PHE A 97 2.10 1.27 -14.14
C PHE A 97 2.23 0.62 -12.75
N ALA A 98 1.13 0.06 -12.20
CA ALA A 98 1.18 -0.60 -10.90
C ALA A 98 2.15 -1.79 -10.89
N LYS A 99 2.18 -2.55 -11.99
CA LYS A 99 3.09 -3.69 -12.19
C LYS A 99 4.55 -3.33 -12.27
N GLU A 100 4.87 -2.10 -12.63
CA GLU A 100 6.26 -1.65 -12.83
C GLU A 100 6.76 -0.81 -11.64
N ASN A 101 5.85 -0.10 -10.97
CA ASN A 101 6.21 0.99 -10.06
C ASN A 101 5.56 0.91 -8.68
N VAL A 102 4.62 0.01 -8.41
CA VAL A 102 3.92 -0.02 -7.12
C VAL A 102 4.33 -1.23 -6.29
N VAL A 103 4.76 -0.99 -5.06
CA VAL A 103 5.14 -1.98 -4.05
C VAL A 103 4.16 -1.96 -2.89
N TYR A 104 3.69 -3.13 -2.46
CA TYR A 104 2.79 -3.26 -1.32
C TYR A 104 3.49 -3.95 -0.15
N ILE A 105 3.63 -3.25 0.98
CA ILE A 105 4.29 -3.75 2.19
C ILE A 105 3.24 -3.98 3.27
N LEU A 106 3.08 -5.23 3.68
CA LEU A 106 2.29 -5.58 4.86
C LEU A 106 3.21 -5.64 6.09
N VAL A 107 2.91 -4.87 7.11
CA VAL A 107 3.66 -4.84 8.37
C VAL A 107 2.84 -5.52 9.47
N VAL A 108 3.37 -6.59 10.05
CA VAL A 108 2.65 -7.39 11.05
C VAL A 108 3.36 -7.41 12.40
N SER A 109 2.57 -7.47 13.48
CA SER A 109 3.11 -7.65 14.82
C SER A 109 3.97 -8.91 14.92
N GLU A 110 5.22 -8.77 15.35
CA GLU A 110 6.15 -9.88 15.55
C GLU A 110 5.66 -10.84 16.65
N GLU A 111 5.17 -10.30 17.76
CA GLU A 111 4.65 -11.06 18.90
C GLU A 111 3.53 -12.03 18.49
N LYS A 112 2.70 -11.63 17.53
CA LYS A 112 1.60 -12.45 17.02
C LYS A 112 2.04 -13.44 15.92
N ASN A 113 3.24 -13.25 15.36
CA ASN A 113 3.74 -13.96 14.17
C ASN A 113 5.18 -14.48 14.34
N ILE A 114 5.59 -14.86 15.55
CA ILE A 114 6.98 -15.22 15.92
C ILE A 114 7.65 -16.18 14.91
N VAL A 115 6.97 -17.27 14.56
CA VAL A 115 7.49 -18.27 13.60
C VAL A 115 7.68 -17.68 12.21
N ASP A 116 6.75 -16.83 11.75
CA ASP A 116 6.86 -16.20 10.44
C ASP A 116 7.86 -15.05 10.45
N ALA A 117 8.05 -14.35 11.57
CA ALA A 117 9.08 -13.33 11.73
C ALA A 117 10.51 -13.92 11.60
N ASP A 118 10.76 -15.10 12.17
CA ASP A 118 12.01 -15.84 11.95
C ASP A 118 12.20 -16.20 10.46
N LYS A 119 11.14 -16.67 9.78
CA LYS A 119 11.19 -16.91 8.33
C LYS A 119 11.46 -15.61 7.55
N MET A 120 10.86 -14.50 7.93
CA MET A 120 11.12 -13.19 7.30
C MET A 120 12.59 -12.81 7.39
N ARG A 121 13.20 -12.94 8.57
CA ARG A 121 14.64 -12.70 8.78
C ARG A 121 15.49 -13.63 7.91
N LYS A 122 15.16 -14.92 7.85
CA LYS A 122 15.87 -15.90 7.01
C LYS A 122 15.75 -15.60 5.51
N CYS A 123 14.57 -15.21 5.04
CA CYS A 123 14.38 -14.77 3.65
C CYS A 123 15.27 -13.57 3.35
N LEU A 124 15.30 -12.55 4.22
CA LEU A 124 16.13 -11.36 4.03
C LEU A 124 17.62 -11.71 3.97
N LEU A 125 18.10 -12.60 4.84
CA LEU A 125 19.50 -13.09 4.80
C LEU A 125 19.82 -13.82 3.50
N ALA A 126 18.83 -14.45 2.87
CA ALA A 126 18.95 -15.09 1.56
C ALA A 126 18.72 -14.13 0.37
N GLY A 127 18.57 -12.82 0.61
CA GLY A 127 18.26 -11.84 -0.44
C GLY A 127 16.85 -11.94 -0.99
N GLN A 128 15.93 -12.59 -0.28
CA GLN A 128 14.54 -12.80 -0.68
C GLN A 128 13.58 -12.04 0.23
N LYS A 129 12.42 -11.66 -0.31
CA LYS A 129 11.32 -11.11 0.48
C LYS A 129 10.35 -12.21 0.87
N PHE A 130 9.94 -12.22 2.14
CA PHE A 130 8.94 -13.18 2.60
C PHE A 130 7.54 -12.80 2.13
N GLN A 131 6.79 -13.79 1.64
CA GLN A 131 5.43 -13.60 1.12
C GLN A 131 4.53 -14.73 1.59
N SER A 132 3.30 -14.38 1.96
CA SER A 132 2.20 -15.35 2.06
C SER A 132 1.57 -15.60 0.68
N ASP A 133 0.69 -16.60 0.59
CA ASP A 133 0.00 -16.91 -0.68
C ASP A 133 -0.80 -15.75 -1.26
N TYR A 134 -1.42 -14.94 -0.40
CA TYR A 134 -2.21 -13.80 -0.87
C TYR A 134 -1.33 -12.63 -1.29
N MET A 135 -0.16 -12.44 -0.67
CA MET A 135 0.81 -11.44 -1.12
C MET A 135 1.37 -11.82 -2.49
N ARG A 136 1.70 -13.09 -2.71
CA ARG A 136 2.10 -13.60 -4.04
C ARG A 136 1.03 -13.35 -5.11
N LYS A 137 -0.25 -13.42 -4.74
CA LYS A 137 -1.35 -13.08 -5.66
C LYS A 137 -1.37 -11.58 -5.98
N LEU A 138 -1.22 -10.71 -4.98
CA LEU A 138 -1.17 -9.25 -5.21
C LEU A 138 -0.03 -8.88 -6.17
N GLU A 139 1.16 -9.44 -5.96
CA GLU A 139 2.28 -9.28 -6.90
C GLU A 139 1.93 -9.82 -8.30
N LYS A 140 1.36 -11.02 -8.40
CA LYS A 140 0.99 -11.62 -9.69
C LYS A 140 -0.14 -10.90 -10.43
N TYR A 141 -1.05 -10.21 -9.74
CA TYR A 141 -2.20 -9.58 -10.37
C TYR A 141 -2.09 -8.07 -10.55
N ILE A 142 -1.44 -7.34 -9.64
CA ILE A 142 -1.56 -5.87 -9.61
C ILE A 142 -0.26 -5.12 -9.34
N PHE A 143 0.58 -5.57 -8.42
CA PHE A 143 1.75 -4.81 -7.98
C PHE A 143 3.06 -5.35 -8.54
N LYS A 144 4.09 -4.50 -8.60
CA LYS A 144 5.47 -4.87 -8.90
C LYS A 144 6.01 -5.88 -7.90
N GLU A 145 5.84 -5.58 -6.62
CA GLU A 145 6.23 -6.43 -5.51
C GLU A 145 5.18 -6.36 -4.40
N ALA A 146 5.00 -7.46 -3.68
CA ALA A 146 4.17 -7.46 -2.48
C ALA A 146 4.75 -8.37 -1.39
N TYR A 147 5.21 -7.81 -0.27
CA TYR A 147 5.90 -8.57 0.77
C TYR A 147 5.55 -8.16 2.20
N ILE A 148 5.97 -8.98 3.15
CA ILE A 148 5.62 -8.85 4.57
C ILE A 148 6.86 -8.55 5.41
N TYR A 149 6.74 -7.59 6.32
CA TYR A 149 7.73 -7.27 7.34
C TYR A 149 7.12 -7.25 8.74
N THR A 150 7.99 -7.30 9.76
CA THR A 150 7.68 -6.77 11.10
C THR A 150 8.07 -5.29 11.17
N PRO A 151 7.62 -4.53 12.18
CA PRO A 151 8.03 -3.13 12.33
C PRO A 151 9.55 -2.94 12.35
N GLU A 152 10.27 -3.81 13.06
CA GLU A 152 11.74 -3.78 13.10
C GLU A 152 12.35 -3.99 11.71
N LEU A 153 11.83 -4.95 10.95
CA LEU A 153 12.32 -5.23 9.60
C LEU A 153 12.02 -4.07 8.64
N LEU A 154 10.85 -3.44 8.75
CA LEU A 154 10.51 -2.24 7.97
C LEU A 154 11.48 -1.10 8.28
N GLU A 155 11.70 -0.81 9.56
CA GLU A 155 12.59 0.26 10.00
C GLU A 155 14.00 0.08 9.42
N ASN A 156 14.57 -1.12 9.60
CA ASN A 156 15.95 -1.40 9.25
C ASN A 156 16.17 -1.64 7.75
N ASN A 157 15.18 -2.10 7.00
CA ASN A 157 15.36 -2.47 5.58
C ASN A 157 14.67 -1.51 4.61
N PHE A 158 13.85 -0.59 5.10
CA PHE A 158 13.12 0.36 4.27
C PHE A 158 13.28 1.78 4.79
N VAL A 159 12.79 2.10 6.00
CA VAL A 159 12.71 3.49 6.49
C VAL A 159 14.08 4.18 6.52
N LYS A 160 15.08 3.54 7.12
CA LYS A 160 16.45 4.11 7.22
C LYS A 160 17.15 4.29 5.88
N HIS A 161 16.68 3.63 4.83
CA HIS A 161 17.27 3.66 3.50
C HIS A 161 16.40 4.39 2.48
N PHE A 162 15.22 4.88 2.90
CA PHE A 162 14.27 5.52 2.02
C PHE A 162 14.79 6.88 1.54
N LYS A 163 14.70 7.12 0.23
CA LYS A 163 15.10 8.36 -0.41
C LYS A 163 13.88 8.98 -1.11
N TYR A 164 13.68 10.27 -0.87
CA TYR A 164 12.64 11.11 -1.46
C TYR A 164 13.15 11.79 -2.73
#